data_AF-A0A661JFA5-F1
#
_entry.id   AF-A0A661JFA5-F1
#
_cell.length_a   1.000
_cell.length_b   1.000
_cell.length_c   1.000
_cell.angle_alpha   90.00
_cell.angle_beta   90.00
_cell.angle_gamma   90.00
#
_symmetry.space_group_name_H-M   'P 1'
#
loop_
_entity.id
_entity.type
_entity.pdbx_description
1 polymer ?
#
loop_
_entity_poly.entity_id
_entity_poly.type
_entity_poly.pdbx_seq_one_letter_code
_entity_poly.pdbx_strand_id
1 'polypeptide(L)'
;MRTRTKNMGTVVRGNEKMRETPKEDLLKLLQLSGSLIAALDGLWFLAVEDKFGYPEAIKLDVKVWERYAHIVVKRMREKFGLSKTGIGGIKELIEVDPLMSILDYEIPEFSDRRMFLRINRCPVLEAMERAGRKKFVCESTT
;
A
#
# COMPACT_ATOMS: atom_id res chain seq x y z
N MET A 1 33.86 -48.18 -4.57
CA MET A 1 32.54 -47.80 -5.09
C MET A 1 31.87 -46.89 -4.05
N ARG A 2 32.06 -45.56 -4.14
CA ARG A 2 31.49 -44.60 -3.18
C ARG A 2 30.04 -44.32 -3.59
N THR A 3 29.10 -44.78 -2.77
CA THR A 3 27.69 -44.41 -2.88
C THR A 3 27.55 -42.91 -2.61
N ARG A 4 27.09 -42.20 -3.64
CA ARG A 4 26.84 -40.76 -3.62
C ARG A 4 25.52 -40.53 -2.90
N THR A 5 25.56 -40.24 -1.61
CA THR A 5 24.40 -39.71 -0.88
C THR A 5 24.02 -38.39 -1.53
N LYS A 6 22.91 -38.38 -2.28
CA LYS A 6 22.30 -37.14 -2.77
C LYS A 6 21.83 -36.38 -1.54
N ASN A 7 22.55 -35.31 -1.17
CA ASN A 7 21.99 -34.26 -0.33
C ASN A 7 20.82 -33.66 -1.11
N MET A 8 19.62 -34.08 -0.76
CA MET A 8 18.39 -33.44 -1.18
C MET A 8 18.32 -32.13 -0.40
N GLY A 9 18.93 -31.07 -0.95
CA GLY A 9 18.81 -29.73 -0.38
C GLY A 9 17.33 -29.41 -0.20
N THR A 10 16.94 -28.97 0.99
CA THR A 10 15.55 -28.66 1.33
C THR A 10 15.02 -27.64 0.32
N VAL A 11 14.11 -28.08 -0.54
CA VAL A 11 13.48 -27.21 -1.52
C VAL A 11 12.61 -26.23 -0.75
N VAL A 12 13.06 -24.99 -0.61
CA VAL A 12 12.24 -23.92 -0.03
C VAL A 12 11.19 -23.51 -1.06
N ARG A 13 9.90 -23.77 -0.79
CA ARG A 13 8.82 -23.27 -1.67
C ARG A 13 8.29 -21.94 -1.15
N GLY A 14 7.92 -21.07 -2.08
CA GLY A 14 7.37 -19.75 -1.76
C GLY A 14 6.15 -19.85 -0.83
N ASN A 15 6.13 -19.00 0.20
CA ASN A 15 5.06 -18.85 1.19
C ASN A 15 4.87 -20.02 2.18
N GLU A 16 5.66 -21.10 2.16
CA GLU A 16 5.53 -22.19 3.16
C GLU A 16 5.69 -21.67 4.58
N LYS A 17 6.76 -20.91 4.83
CA LYS A 17 6.97 -20.24 6.11
C LYS A 17 5.81 -19.33 6.51
N MET A 18 5.16 -18.66 5.55
CA MET A 18 4.02 -17.78 5.82
C MET A 18 2.78 -18.56 6.28
N ARG A 19 2.59 -19.80 5.83
CA ARG A 19 1.45 -20.65 6.25
C ARG A 19 1.58 -21.11 7.70
N GLU A 20 2.81 -21.24 8.18
CA GLU A 20 3.13 -21.66 9.54
C GLU A 20 3.34 -20.46 10.50
N THR A 21 3.40 -19.25 9.96
CA THR A 21 3.63 -18.03 10.72
C THR A 21 2.38 -17.71 11.57
N PRO A 22 2.52 -17.43 12.88
CA PRO A 22 1.41 -17.00 13.71
C PRO A 22 0.70 -15.77 13.14
N LYS A 23 -0.62 -15.67 13.38
CA LYS A 23 -1.45 -14.56 12.85
C LYS A 23 -0.89 -13.18 13.21
N GLU A 24 -0.39 -13.00 14.43
CA GLU A 24 0.20 -11.73 14.88
C GLU A 24 1.43 -11.34 14.07
N ASP A 25 2.28 -12.30 13.74
CA ASP A 25 3.47 -12.04 12.92
C ASP A 25 3.10 -11.82 11.44
N LEU A 26 2.03 -12.45 10.95
CA LEU A 26 1.47 -12.13 9.63
C LEU A 26 0.95 -10.68 9.56
N LEU A 27 0.34 -10.18 10.64
CA LEU A 27 -0.08 -8.77 10.71
C LEU A 27 1.13 -7.83 10.69
N LYS A 28 2.19 -8.12 11.44
CA LYS A 28 3.45 -7.35 11.39
C LYS A 28 4.06 -7.36 9.98
N LEU A 29 4.06 -8.52 9.32
CA LEU A 29 4.55 -8.65 7.95
C LEU A 29 3.68 -7.87 6.95
N LEU A 30 2.36 -7.81 7.14
CA LEU A 30 1.47 -6.99 6.32
C LEU A 30 1.77 -5.50 6.48
N GLN A 31 1.91 -5.01 7.73
CA GLN A 31 2.26 -3.63 8.02
C GLN A 31 3.64 -3.26 7.45
N LEU A 32 4.64 -4.15 7.62
CA LEU A 32 5.97 -3.97 7.02
C LEU A 32 5.88 -3.93 5.50
N SER A 33 5.08 -4.80 4.88
CA SER A 33 4.90 -4.83 3.42
C SER A 33 4.32 -3.51 2.91
N GLY A 34 3.29 -2.97 3.58
CA GLY A 34 2.73 -1.66 3.25
C GLY A 34 3.77 -0.55 3.34
N SER A 35 4.59 -0.57 4.41
CA SER A 35 5.64 0.43 4.63
C SER A 35 6.74 0.36 3.56
N LEU A 36 7.15 -0.85 3.17
CA LEU A 36 8.13 -1.05 2.10
C LEU A 36 7.59 -0.62 0.73
N ILE A 37 6.31 -0.85 0.45
CA ILE A 37 5.67 -0.37 -0.79
C ILE A 37 5.68 1.16 -0.83
N ALA A 38 5.29 1.82 0.27
CA ALA A 38 5.31 3.28 0.35
C ALA A 38 6.73 3.86 0.20
N ALA A 39 7.74 3.20 0.78
CA ALA A 39 9.14 3.59 0.62
C ALA A 39 9.62 3.42 -0.84
N LEU A 40 9.26 2.32 -1.49
CA LEU A 40 9.59 2.08 -2.90
C LEU A 40 8.94 3.12 -3.82
N ASP A 41 7.66 3.44 -3.58
CA ASP A 41 6.92 4.46 -4.31
C ASP A 41 7.56 5.84 -4.17
N GLY A 42 7.90 6.25 -2.95
CA GLY A 42 8.61 7.50 -2.70
C GLY A 42 9.99 7.56 -3.37
N LEU A 43 10.76 6.47 -3.35
CA LEU A 43 12.04 6.40 -4.06
C LEU A 43 11.88 6.50 -5.59
N TRP A 44 10.86 5.86 -6.14
CA TRP A 44 10.53 5.98 -7.55
C TRP A 44 10.15 7.42 -7.92
N PHE A 45 9.30 8.06 -7.12
CA PHE A 45 8.89 9.46 -7.33
C PHE A 45 10.10 10.39 -7.34
N LEU A 46 10.98 10.27 -6.34
CA LEU A 46 12.19 11.09 -6.24
C LEU A 46 13.14 10.88 -7.43
N ALA A 47 13.27 9.65 -7.93
CA ALA A 47 14.09 9.37 -9.11
C ALA A 47 13.51 9.98 -10.39
N VAL A 48 12.18 10.01 -10.52
CA VAL A 48 11.50 10.67 -11.65
C VAL A 48 11.66 12.18 -11.55
N GLU A 49 11.47 12.74 -10.36
CA GLU A 49 11.63 14.16 -10.10
C GLU A 49 13.05 14.66 -10.35
N ASP A 50 14.07 13.94 -9.89
CA ASP A 50 15.48 14.27 -10.13
C ASP A 50 15.77 14.41 -11.64
N LYS A 51 15.15 13.55 -12.45
CA LYS A 51 15.37 13.52 -13.90
C LYS A 51 14.52 14.50 -14.70
N PHE A 52 13.27 14.72 -14.30
CA PHE A 52 12.27 15.43 -15.12
C PHE A 52 11.65 16.66 -14.43
N GLY A 53 12.01 16.91 -13.17
CA GLY A 53 11.43 17.96 -12.34
C GLY A 53 10.09 17.58 -11.72
N TYR A 54 9.71 18.33 -10.69
CA TYR A 54 8.50 18.07 -9.88
C TYR A 54 7.19 18.07 -10.68
N PRO A 55 6.93 19.00 -11.64
CA PRO A 55 5.67 18.99 -12.38
C PRO A 55 5.46 17.72 -13.20
N GLU A 56 6.52 17.16 -13.78
CA GLU A 56 6.41 15.93 -14.56
C GLU A 56 6.31 14.70 -13.65
N ALA A 57 7.00 14.70 -12.52
CA ALA A 57 6.87 13.65 -11.51
C ALA A 57 5.42 13.53 -10.99
N ILE A 58 4.76 14.65 -10.66
CA ILE A 58 3.34 14.64 -10.23
C ILE A 58 2.41 14.12 -11.33
N LYS A 59 2.60 14.52 -12.59
CA LYS A 59 1.78 14.01 -13.70
C LYS A 59 1.91 12.49 -13.85
N LEU A 60 3.13 11.97 -13.74
CA LEU A 60 3.39 10.54 -13.82
C LEU A 60 2.84 9.79 -12.60
N ASP A 61 2.97 10.37 -11.41
CA ASP A 61 2.42 9.85 -10.17
C ASP A 61 0.89 9.70 -10.25
N VAL A 62 0.17 10.76 -10.61
CA VAL A 62 -1.29 10.73 -10.82
C VAL A 62 -1.69 9.63 -11.80
N LYS A 63 -0.98 9.52 -12.94
CA LYS A 63 -1.25 8.49 -13.95
C LYS A 63 -1.04 7.06 -13.44
N VAL A 64 -0.06 6.85 -12.56
CA VAL A 64 0.18 5.56 -11.91
C VAL A 64 -0.94 5.25 -10.92
N TRP A 65 -1.28 6.19 -10.04
CA TRP A 65 -2.32 6.01 -9.01
C TRP A 65 -3.72 5.82 -9.61
N GLU A 66 -4.08 6.52 -10.69
CA GLU A 66 -5.33 6.29 -11.43
C GLU A 66 -5.46 4.84 -11.92
N ARG A 67 -4.37 4.27 -12.44
CA ARG A 67 -4.36 2.86 -12.89
C ARG A 67 -4.34 1.90 -11.71
N TYR A 68 -3.55 2.21 -10.68
CA TYR A 68 -3.44 1.39 -9.48
C TYR A 68 -4.79 1.25 -8.76
N ALA A 69 -5.56 2.34 -8.65
CA ALA A 69 -6.90 2.33 -8.04
C ALA A 69 -7.81 1.26 -8.65
N HIS A 70 -7.83 1.12 -9.98
CA HIS A 70 -8.61 0.08 -10.65
C HIS A 70 -8.10 -1.34 -10.34
N ILE A 71 -6.78 -1.51 -10.30
CA ILE A 71 -6.14 -2.80 -10.02
C ILE A 71 -6.44 -3.25 -8.59
N VAL A 72 -6.27 -2.36 -7.61
CA VAL A 72 -6.45 -2.68 -6.20
C VAL A 72 -7.92 -3.01 -5.89
N VAL A 73 -8.85 -2.20 -6.40
CA VAL A 73 -10.29 -2.45 -6.24
C VAL A 73 -10.67 -3.80 -6.82
N LYS A 74 -10.28 -4.09 -8.07
CA LYS A 74 -10.58 -5.38 -8.71
C LYS A 74 -10.04 -6.55 -7.89
N ARG A 75 -8.76 -6.51 -7.53
CA ARG A 75 -8.10 -7.61 -6.81
C ARG A 75 -8.65 -7.82 -5.41
N MET A 76 -8.97 -6.74 -4.68
CA MET A 76 -9.54 -6.85 -3.34
C MET A 76 -10.95 -7.41 -3.37
N ARG A 77 -11.78 -6.97 -4.31
CA ARG A 77 -13.13 -7.53 -4.51
C ARG A 77 -13.08 -9.02 -4.79
N GLU A 78 -12.21 -9.45 -5.71
CA GLU A 78 -12.02 -10.87 -6.05
C GLU A 78 -11.48 -11.68 -4.85
N LYS A 79 -10.50 -11.13 -4.11
CA LYS A 79 -9.79 -11.85 -3.05
C LYS A 79 -10.59 -11.97 -1.75
N PHE A 80 -11.33 -10.93 -1.38
CA PHE A 80 -12.05 -10.84 -0.11
C PHE A 80 -13.58 -10.91 -0.28
N GLY A 81 -14.08 -11.08 -1.51
CA GLY A 81 -15.52 -11.18 -1.77
C GLY A 81 -16.29 -9.88 -1.52
N LEU A 82 -15.64 -8.72 -1.68
CA LEU A 82 -16.26 -7.42 -1.45
C LEU A 82 -17.28 -7.11 -2.54
N SER A 83 -18.55 -6.97 -2.16
CA SER A 83 -19.67 -6.84 -3.08
C SER A 83 -20.38 -5.49 -3.01
N LYS A 84 -20.18 -4.72 -1.93
CA LYS A 84 -20.83 -3.41 -1.76
C LYS A 84 -20.36 -2.42 -2.82
N THR A 85 -21.25 -1.49 -3.14
CA THR A 85 -21.02 -0.39 -4.07
C THR A 85 -21.19 0.96 -3.36
N GLY A 86 -20.81 2.05 -4.03
CA GLY A 86 -20.89 3.39 -3.44
C GLY A 86 -20.00 3.54 -2.21
N ILE A 87 -20.42 4.40 -1.28
CA ILE A 87 -19.63 4.77 -0.09
C ILE A 87 -19.35 3.57 0.82
N GLY A 88 -20.32 2.66 0.97
CA GLY A 88 -20.13 1.42 1.73
C GLY A 88 -19.05 0.51 1.14
N GLY A 89 -18.94 0.45 -0.19
CA GLY A 89 -17.86 -0.29 -0.86
C GLY A 89 -16.49 0.37 -0.68
N ILE A 90 -16.43 1.71 -0.69
CA ILE A 90 -15.19 2.46 -0.42
C ILE A 90 -14.68 2.18 1.00
N LYS A 91 -15.59 2.19 1.99
CA LYS A 91 -15.23 1.84 3.37
C LYS A 91 -14.65 0.43 3.48
N GLU A 92 -15.29 -0.56 2.87
CA GLU A 92 -14.79 -1.95 2.89
C GLU A 92 -13.39 -2.07 2.29
N LEU A 93 -13.12 -1.35 1.20
CA LEU A 93 -11.79 -1.30 0.59
C LEU A 93 -10.76 -0.69 1.55
N ILE A 94 -11.08 0.45 2.17
CA ILE A 94 -10.20 1.12 3.13
C ILE A 94 -9.82 0.19 4.29
N GLU A 95 -10.78 -0.57 4.82
CA GLU A 95 -10.57 -1.46 5.97
C GLU A 95 -9.65 -2.65 5.68
N VAL A 96 -9.52 -3.05 4.42
CA VAL A 96 -8.70 -4.21 4.02
C VAL A 96 -7.48 -3.84 3.18
N ASP A 97 -7.28 -2.56 2.88
CA ASP A 97 -6.18 -2.10 2.05
C ASP A 97 -4.84 -2.11 2.81
N PRO A 98 -3.82 -2.86 2.35
CA PRO A 98 -2.49 -2.84 2.94
C PRO A 98 -1.86 -1.44 3.03
N LEU A 99 -2.14 -0.53 2.10
CA LEU A 99 -1.65 0.84 2.16
C LEU A 99 -2.38 1.69 3.20
N MET A 100 -3.64 1.37 3.50
CA MET A 100 -4.36 1.99 4.61
C MET A 100 -3.85 1.45 5.96
N SER A 101 -3.31 0.23 6.00
CA SER A 101 -2.80 -0.38 7.24
C SER A 101 -1.58 0.32 7.86
N ILE A 102 -0.90 1.19 7.11
CA ILE A 102 0.24 1.97 7.60
C ILE A 102 -0.13 3.40 8.02
N LEU A 103 -1.38 3.80 7.76
CA LEU A 103 -1.91 5.11 8.16
C LEU A 103 -2.52 5.00 9.55
N ASP A 104 -2.34 6.05 10.34
CA ASP A 104 -3.22 6.29 11.49
C ASP A 104 -4.43 7.06 10.96
N TYR A 105 -5.59 6.41 10.94
CA TYR A 105 -6.81 6.99 10.42
C TYR A 105 -8.03 6.61 11.25
N GLU A 106 -9.06 7.44 11.14
CA GLU A 106 -10.39 7.15 11.67
C GLU A 106 -11.48 7.57 10.68
N ILE A 107 -12.64 6.91 10.78
CA ILE A 107 -13.86 7.27 10.04
C ILE A 107 -14.90 7.72 11.07
N PRO A 108 -14.84 8.96 11.57
CA PRO A 108 -15.71 9.44 12.65
C PRO A 108 -17.17 9.58 12.20
N GLU A 109 -17.43 9.66 10.89
CA GLU A 109 -18.77 9.77 10.34
C GLU A 109 -18.94 8.85 9.13
N PHE A 110 -20.00 8.05 9.14
CA PHE A 110 -20.32 7.13 8.07
C PHE A 110 -21.84 6.95 7.91
N SER A 111 -22.31 7.01 6.66
CA SER A 111 -23.68 6.71 6.24
C SER A 111 -23.68 6.32 4.76
N ASP A 112 -24.84 5.93 4.22
CA ASP A 112 -24.98 5.61 2.80
C ASP A 112 -24.73 6.79 1.86
N ARG A 113 -24.76 8.04 2.37
CA ARG A 113 -24.62 9.27 1.57
C ARG A 113 -23.34 10.06 1.82
N ARG A 114 -22.66 9.83 2.95
CA ARG A 114 -21.42 10.53 3.28
C ARG A 114 -20.51 9.67 4.14
N MET A 115 -19.21 9.88 3.96
CA MET A 115 -18.16 9.34 4.81
C MET A 115 -17.13 10.43 5.04
N PHE A 116 -16.67 10.58 6.29
CA PHE A 116 -15.53 11.42 6.62
C PHE A 116 -14.36 10.51 6.97
N LEU A 117 -13.28 10.59 6.18
CA LEU A 117 -12.02 9.90 6.47
C LEU A 117 -11.04 10.93 7.03
N ARG A 118 -10.56 10.70 8.25
CA ARG A 118 -9.51 11.52 8.87
C ARG A 118 -8.22 10.72 8.93
N ILE A 119 -7.16 11.24 8.33
CA ILE A 119 -5.80 10.71 8.49
C ILE A 119 -5.12 11.53 9.61
N ASN A 120 -4.92 10.92 10.77
CA ASN A 120 -4.26 11.55 11.92
C ASN A 120 -2.74 11.63 11.72
N ARG A 121 -2.17 10.61 11.07
CA ARG A 121 -0.74 10.53 10.77
C ARG A 121 -0.52 9.88 9.41
N CYS A 122 0.18 10.60 8.52
CA CYS A 122 0.55 10.13 7.20
C CYS A 122 2.07 9.95 7.10
N PRO A 123 2.60 8.72 7.09
CA PRO A 123 4.04 8.47 7.01
C PRO A 123 4.70 9.07 5.76
N VAL A 124 3.95 9.15 4.65
CA VAL A 124 4.42 9.73 3.38
C VAL A 124 4.62 11.24 3.53
N LEU A 125 3.62 11.95 4.06
CA LEU A 125 3.72 13.39 4.33
C LEU A 125 4.91 13.68 5.25
N GLU A 126 5.01 12.96 6.37
CA GLU A 126 6.13 13.15 7.29
C GLU A 126 7.49 12.87 6.64
N ALA A 127 7.57 11.87 5.76
CA ALA A 127 8.80 11.59 5.02
C ALA A 127 9.17 12.74 4.08
N MET A 128 8.18 13.34 3.40
CA MET A 128 8.38 14.51 2.55
C MET A 128 8.81 15.74 3.36
N GLU A 129 8.19 15.97 4.52
CA GLU A 129 8.56 17.05 5.43
C GLU A 129 9.99 16.90 5.97
N ARG A 130 10.37 15.67 6.39
CA ARG A 130 11.75 15.34 6.79
C ARG A 130 12.75 15.55 5.65
N ALA A 131 12.33 15.35 4.41
CA ALA A 131 13.13 15.63 3.22
C ALA A 131 13.19 17.14 2.87
N GLY A 132 12.62 18.02 3.70
CA GLY A 132 12.69 19.47 3.53
C GLY A 132 11.61 20.08 2.65
N ARG A 133 10.57 19.31 2.26
CA ARG A 133 9.45 19.82 1.45
C ARG A 133 8.47 20.61 2.32
N LYS A 134 8.71 21.92 2.45
CA LYS A 134 7.95 22.83 3.33
C LYS A 134 6.52 23.18 2.87
N LYS A 135 6.16 22.84 1.64
CA LYS A 135 4.81 23.04 1.07
C LYS A 135 4.42 21.82 0.26
N PHE A 136 4.15 20.71 0.94
CA PHE A 136 3.41 19.63 0.32
C PHE A 136 1.94 19.83 0.69
N VAL A 137 1.17 20.31 -0.27
CA VAL A 137 -0.29 20.31 -0.13
C VAL A 137 -0.75 19.02 -0.79
N CYS A 138 -1.32 18.12 0.02
CA CYS A 138 -1.97 16.90 -0.47
C CYS A 138 -3.32 17.29 -1.09
N GLU A 139 -3.28 18.11 -2.13
CA GLU A 139 -4.43 18.57 -2.89
C GLU A 139 -4.38 17.92 -4.27
N SER A 140 -5.52 17.42 -4.74
CA SER A 140 -5.67 17.08 -6.14
C SER A 140 -5.41 18.34 -6.95
N THR A 141 -4.35 18.35 -7.77
CA THR A 141 -4.18 19.38 -8.78
C THR A 141 -5.33 19.24 -9.77
N THR A 142 -6.37 20.05 -9.57
CA THR A 142 -7.50 20.21 -10.51
C THR A 142 -7.10 21.19 -11.59
#